data_AF-A0A318S857-F1
#
_entry.id   AF-A0A318S857-F1
#
_cell.length_a   1.000
_cell.length_b   1.000
_cell.length_c   1.000
_cell.angle_alpha   90.00
_cell.angle_beta   90.00
_cell.angle_gamma   90.00
#
_symmetry.space_group_name_H-M   'P 1'
#
loop_
_entity.id
_entity.type
_entity.pdbx_description
1 polymer ?
#
loop_
_entity_poly.entity_id
_entity_poly.type
_entity_poly.pdbx_seq_one_letter_code
_entity_poly.pdbx_strand_id
1 'polypeptide(L)'
;MSGDLRELAAVATRGTSRADLPAPTGPLAAALTAVPGDTPEALLLGRAALLGLHARAGASLGRAAALPPTPLPPPERPLPADLAALLPALLRADPALIAEALRTVAARGWTLNAAHILAVHGQNANLAHALWTLADARARVTLDAHSLHKQARKAEEDATWAASLRALGERRATNPEAAARELQAQWAEQPAERRKELLTLVRRDLRQEDRALLEAATRDRSPDLQKQARQLLGHLPGPLQDELLRLLPQAVKVSGFLKQKITFGAFDLPAALGKPRAGQYDDSDLHRLLGALPTPLVLTTLNVRWDDLHHALRSHHWSLAQELQAPQSPAPPPLDVDTARARVRDLAGQPSVTAEKLLDAVRALAASTDLSAEPPALQAALATRTLNVIQIAGLTPSARELTRLLRLTLSPDVTIPPPTPRAFELPPRPKQLPTWQTPAAWEERQRQEHAQKETSAVQAYADLVDTWRVRRAWRAALAAHPTS
;
A
#
# COMPACT_ATOMS: atom_id res chain seq x y z
N MET A 1 44.00 -31.15 -24.35
CA MET A 1 43.51 -31.53 -23.00
C MET A 1 44.41 -32.64 -22.47
N SER A 2 45.02 -32.47 -21.31
CA SER A 2 45.83 -33.51 -20.66
C SER A 2 44.96 -34.74 -20.32
N GLY A 3 45.59 -35.91 -20.22
CA GLY A 3 44.93 -37.15 -19.80
C GLY A 3 44.20 -36.98 -18.46
N ASP A 4 44.87 -36.39 -17.47
CA ASP A 4 44.34 -36.16 -16.12
C ASP A 4 43.02 -35.35 -16.12
N LEU A 5 42.89 -34.33 -16.99
CA LEU A 5 41.67 -33.52 -17.03
C LEU A 5 40.48 -34.30 -17.61
N ARG A 6 40.73 -35.20 -18.57
CA ARG A 6 39.67 -36.07 -19.12
C ARG A 6 39.22 -37.10 -18.09
N GLU A 7 40.15 -37.65 -17.31
CA GLU A 7 39.83 -38.61 -16.26
C GLU A 7 39.04 -37.95 -15.12
N LEU A 8 39.41 -36.74 -14.69
CA LEU A 8 38.63 -35.96 -13.72
C LEU A 8 37.24 -35.60 -14.25
N ALA A 9 37.10 -35.22 -15.53
CA ALA A 9 35.80 -34.97 -16.14
C ALA A 9 34.92 -36.25 -16.19
N ALA A 10 35.53 -37.41 -16.41
CA ALA A 10 34.83 -38.69 -16.38
C ALA A 10 34.35 -39.07 -14.97
N VAL A 11 35.11 -38.73 -13.92
CA VAL A 11 34.67 -38.87 -12.53
C VAL A 11 33.56 -37.87 -12.19
N ALA A 12 33.70 -36.60 -12.62
CA ALA A 12 32.67 -35.58 -12.41
C ALA A 12 31.32 -35.96 -13.02
N THR A 13 31.34 -36.58 -14.21
CA THR A 13 30.12 -37.03 -14.91
C THR A 13 29.47 -38.24 -14.22
N ARG A 14 30.27 -39.12 -13.59
CA ARG A 14 29.78 -40.29 -12.86
C ARG A 14 29.36 -39.98 -11.42
N GLY A 15 29.90 -38.91 -10.85
CA GLY A 15 29.78 -38.54 -9.45
C GLY A 15 30.92 -39.11 -8.61
N THR A 16 31.49 -38.26 -7.77
CA THR A 16 32.60 -38.54 -6.84
C THR A 16 32.24 -39.54 -5.73
N SER A 17 30.95 -39.83 -5.52
CA SER A 17 30.48 -40.89 -4.62
C SER A 17 30.49 -42.29 -5.24
N ARG A 18 30.69 -42.39 -6.56
CA ARG A 18 30.59 -43.64 -7.34
C ARG A 18 31.88 -44.03 -8.06
N ALA A 19 32.90 -43.18 -8.01
CA ALA A 19 34.18 -43.40 -8.63
C ALA A 19 35.28 -42.69 -7.84
N ASP A 20 36.36 -43.42 -7.56
CA ASP A 20 37.54 -42.85 -6.92
C ASP A 20 38.23 -41.86 -7.85
N LEU A 21 38.88 -40.85 -7.26
CA LEU A 21 39.68 -39.91 -8.03
C LEU A 21 40.95 -40.60 -8.55
N PRO A 22 41.30 -40.43 -9.84
CA PRO A 22 42.54 -40.96 -10.37
C PRO A 22 43.74 -40.41 -9.59
N ALA A 23 44.73 -41.26 -9.37
CA ALA A 23 46.00 -40.84 -8.78
C ALA A 23 46.68 -39.86 -9.75
N PRO A 24 47.15 -38.69 -9.29
CA PRO A 24 47.81 -37.73 -10.17
C PRO A 24 49.07 -38.34 -10.79
N THR A 25 49.23 -38.19 -12.11
CA THR A 25 50.43 -38.66 -12.82
C THR A 25 51.16 -37.52 -13.54
N GLY A 26 52.38 -37.78 -13.98
CA GLY A 26 53.16 -36.82 -14.77
C GLY A 26 53.76 -35.64 -13.98
N PRO A 27 54.19 -34.57 -14.68
CA PRO A 27 55.00 -33.48 -14.10
C PRO A 27 54.26 -32.64 -13.05
N LEU A 28 52.92 -32.71 -13.00
CA LEU A 28 52.10 -32.00 -12.01
C LEU A 28 51.66 -32.87 -10.83
N ALA A 29 52.07 -34.14 -10.78
CA ALA A 29 51.57 -35.09 -9.79
C ALA A 29 51.77 -34.60 -8.34
N ALA A 30 52.94 -34.02 -8.04
CA ALA A 30 53.25 -33.48 -6.71
C ALA A 30 52.33 -32.30 -6.36
N ALA A 31 52.10 -31.38 -7.31
CA ALA A 31 51.25 -30.21 -7.09
C ALA A 31 49.76 -30.57 -6.97
N LEU A 32 49.29 -31.55 -7.76
CA LEU A 32 47.92 -32.06 -7.72
C LEU A 32 47.62 -32.88 -6.47
N THR A 33 48.64 -33.54 -5.91
CA THR A 33 48.55 -34.25 -4.62
C THR A 33 48.50 -33.28 -3.45
N ALA A 34 49.17 -32.13 -3.57
CA ALA A 34 49.21 -31.08 -2.54
C ALA A 34 47.94 -30.19 -2.49
N VAL A 35 46.97 -30.39 -3.39
CA VAL A 35 45.71 -29.63 -3.39
C VAL A 35 44.91 -29.99 -2.13
N PRO A 36 44.57 -29.02 -1.26
CA PRO A 36 43.78 -29.28 -0.07
C PRO A 36 42.32 -29.59 -0.44
N GLY A 37 41.69 -30.49 0.31
CA GLY A 37 40.27 -30.78 0.18
C GLY A 37 39.84 -31.91 1.10
N ASP A 38 38.88 -31.61 1.98
CA ASP A 38 38.36 -32.57 2.97
C ASP A 38 37.31 -33.52 2.38
N THR A 39 36.88 -33.26 1.13
CA THR A 39 35.93 -34.10 0.41
C THR A 39 36.42 -34.45 -1.01
N PRO A 40 36.00 -35.59 -1.57
CA PRO A 40 36.30 -35.96 -2.96
C PRO A 40 35.86 -34.90 -3.99
N GLU A 41 34.74 -34.20 -3.74
CA GLU A 41 34.25 -33.11 -4.60
C GLU A 41 35.20 -31.91 -4.57
N ALA A 42 35.66 -31.52 -3.38
CA ALA A 42 36.60 -30.41 -3.21
C ALA A 42 37.95 -30.73 -3.86
N LEU A 43 38.45 -31.96 -3.70
CA LEU A 43 39.67 -32.44 -4.34
C LEU A 43 39.55 -32.49 -5.87
N LEU A 44 38.41 -32.95 -6.40
CA LEU A 44 38.15 -32.95 -7.83
C LEU A 44 38.18 -31.53 -8.41
N LEU A 45 37.44 -30.60 -7.79
CA LEU A 45 37.36 -29.21 -8.23
C LEU A 45 38.72 -28.50 -8.11
N GLY A 46 39.44 -28.70 -7.01
CA GLY A 46 40.76 -28.12 -6.79
C GLY A 46 41.79 -28.64 -7.81
N ARG A 47 41.82 -29.95 -8.07
CA ARG A 47 42.71 -30.54 -9.11
C ARG A 47 42.34 -30.07 -10.51
N ALA A 48 41.06 -30.01 -10.84
CA ALA A 48 40.59 -29.49 -12.12
C ALA A 48 40.92 -28.00 -12.30
N ALA A 49 40.79 -27.18 -11.25
CA ALA A 49 41.18 -25.78 -11.25
C ALA A 49 42.69 -25.62 -11.47
N LEU A 50 43.53 -26.38 -10.76
CA LEU A 50 44.99 -26.34 -10.92
C LEU A 50 45.42 -26.76 -12.32
N LEU A 51 44.84 -27.84 -12.87
CA LEU A 51 45.07 -28.25 -14.26
C LEU A 51 44.61 -27.19 -15.26
N GLY A 52 43.46 -26.56 -15.02
CA GLY A 52 42.95 -25.46 -15.84
C GLY A 52 43.84 -24.23 -15.81
N LEU A 53 44.39 -23.88 -14.63
CA LEU A 53 45.37 -22.81 -14.47
C LEU A 53 46.69 -23.14 -15.17
N HIS A 54 47.20 -24.35 -15.00
CA HIS A 54 48.42 -24.80 -15.65
C HIS A 54 48.27 -24.81 -17.17
N ALA A 55 47.15 -25.32 -17.70
CA ALA A 55 46.87 -25.30 -19.13
C ALA A 55 46.78 -23.87 -19.72
N ARG A 56 46.51 -22.87 -18.87
CA ARG A 56 46.48 -21.46 -19.23
C ARG A 56 47.78 -20.73 -18.88
N ALA A 57 48.66 -21.31 -18.08
CA ALA A 57 49.94 -20.73 -17.70
C ALA A 57 50.85 -20.70 -18.93
N GLY A 58 51.30 -19.51 -19.32
CA GLY A 58 52.08 -19.31 -20.55
C GLY A 58 51.25 -19.29 -21.83
N ALA A 59 49.94 -19.53 -21.78
CA ALA A 59 49.07 -19.22 -22.91
C ALA A 59 49.04 -17.69 -23.08
N SER A 60 49.35 -17.21 -24.27
CA SER A 60 49.13 -15.81 -24.61
C SER A 60 47.64 -15.51 -24.37
N LEU A 61 47.35 -14.44 -23.62
CA LEU A 61 45.98 -13.97 -23.48
C LEU A 61 45.47 -13.72 -24.90
N GLY A 62 44.53 -14.55 -25.35
CA GLY A 62 43.93 -14.39 -26.66
C GLY A 62 43.41 -12.96 -26.76
N ARG A 63 43.66 -12.31 -27.91
CA ARG A 63 43.06 -11.02 -28.21
C ARG A 63 41.56 -11.17 -28.00
N ALA A 64 40.98 -10.40 -27.09
CA ALA A 64 39.54 -10.48 -26.82
C ALA A 64 38.81 -10.34 -28.17
N ALA A 65 38.09 -11.39 -28.57
CA ALA A 65 37.35 -11.40 -29.83
C ALA A 65 36.19 -10.39 -29.80
N ALA A 66 35.71 -10.08 -28.59
CA ALA A 66 34.76 -9.00 -28.36
C ALA A 66 35.50 -7.66 -28.39
N LEU A 67 35.00 -6.74 -29.20
CA LEU A 67 35.34 -5.33 -29.12
C LEU A 67 35.16 -4.85 -27.66
N PRO A 68 36.03 -3.97 -27.15
CA PRO A 68 35.84 -3.38 -25.83
C PRO A 68 34.46 -2.71 -25.78
N PRO A 69 33.72 -2.84 -24.67
CA PRO A 69 32.40 -2.24 -24.56
C PRO A 69 32.51 -0.74 -24.79
N THR A 70 31.54 -0.18 -25.53
CA THR A 70 31.47 1.25 -25.77
C THR A 70 31.49 1.98 -24.43
N PRO A 71 32.45 2.90 -24.19
CA PRO A 71 32.53 3.61 -22.93
C PRO A 71 31.24 4.41 -22.73
N LEU A 72 30.56 4.16 -21.61
CA LEU A 72 29.34 4.88 -21.28
C LEU A 72 29.68 6.28 -20.75
N PRO A 73 28.91 7.32 -21.13
CA PRO A 73 29.15 8.67 -20.65
C PRO A 73 29.12 8.73 -19.11
N PRO A 74 29.87 9.66 -18.50
CA PRO A 74 29.73 9.92 -17.06
C PRO A 74 28.31 10.39 -16.73
N PRO A 75 27.82 10.18 -15.49
CA PRO A 75 26.54 10.71 -15.07
C PRO A 75 26.57 12.24 -15.17
N GLU A 76 25.55 12.83 -15.80
CA GLU A 76 25.50 14.28 -16.04
C GLU A 76 25.42 15.07 -14.73
N ARG A 77 24.64 14.57 -13.77
CA ARG A 77 24.39 15.20 -12.48
C ARG A 77 24.21 14.13 -11.39
N PRO A 78 25.27 13.45 -10.95
CA PRO A 78 25.14 12.43 -9.92
C PRO A 78 24.64 13.04 -8.60
N LEU A 79 23.77 12.31 -7.90
CA LEU A 79 23.37 12.67 -6.54
C LEU A 79 24.62 12.78 -5.63
N PRO A 80 24.81 13.88 -4.89
CA PRO A 80 25.90 14.00 -3.94
C PRO A 80 25.95 12.84 -2.94
N ALA A 81 27.16 12.39 -2.58
CA ALA A 81 27.37 11.15 -1.84
C ALA A 81 26.77 11.17 -0.41
N ASP A 82 26.80 12.33 0.24
CA ASP A 82 26.18 12.58 1.54
C ASP A 82 24.65 12.44 1.50
N LEU A 83 24.00 12.97 0.46
CA LEU A 83 22.56 12.78 0.23
C LEU A 83 22.25 11.33 -0.12
N ALA A 84 23.04 10.71 -1.00
CA ALA A 84 22.85 9.31 -1.39
C ALA A 84 22.91 8.35 -0.19
N ALA A 85 23.83 8.58 0.75
CA ALA A 85 23.96 7.79 1.97
C ALA A 85 22.74 7.87 2.90
N LEU A 86 21.93 8.94 2.81
CA LEU A 86 20.74 9.14 3.63
C LEU A 86 19.48 8.46 3.08
N LEU A 87 19.44 8.08 1.79
CA LEU A 87 18.24 7.48 1.17
C LEU A 87 17.76 6.21 1.89
N PRO A 88 18.62 5.23 2.24
CA PRO A 88 18.22 4.08 3.04
C PRO A 88 17.64 4.44 4.41
N ALA A 89 18.20 5.45 5.08
CA ALA A 89 17.75 5.89 6.40
C ALA A 89 16.39 6.57 6.33
N LEU A 90 16.14 7.39 5.29
CA LEU A 90 14.85 8.01 5.05
C LEU A 90 13.76 6.96 4.79
N LEU A 91 14.07 5.93 4.00
CA LEU A 91 13.13 4.84 3.73
C LEU A 91 12.79 4.04 4.99
N ARG A 92 13.79 3.72 5.83
CA ARG A 92 13.54 3.05 7.12
C ARG A 92 12.75 3.91 8.09
N ALA A 93 12.98 5.22 8.08
CA ALA A 93 12.23 6.16 8.90
C ALA A 93 10.77 6.19 8.44
N ASP A 94 10.48 6.55 7.19
CA ASP A 94 9.11 6.58 6.64
C ASP A 94 9.10 6.50 5.09
N PRO A 95 8.25 5.65 4.48
CA PRO A 95 8.09 5.60 3.02
C PRO A 95 7.71 6.94 2.36
N ALA A 96 7.00 7.83 3.06
CA ALA A 96 6.66 9.14 2.54
C ALA A 96 7.88 10.07 2.44
N LEU A 97 8.84 9.95 3.37
CA LEU A 97 10.05 10.76 3.37
C LEU A 97 10.99 10.41 2.22
N ILE A 98 11.16 9.12 1.91
CA ILE A 98 11.94 8.74 0.72
C ILE A 98 11.26 9.20 -0.57
N ALA A 99 9.92 9.17 -0.65
CA ALA A 99 9.21 9.70 -1.80
C ALA A 99 9.45 11.21 -1.98
N GLU A 100 9.47 11.99 -0.89
CA GLU A 100 9.82 13.42 -0.91
C GLU A 100 11.28 13.67 -1.29
N ALA A 101 12.21 12.88 -0.75
CA ALA A 101 13.61 12.95 -1.12
C ALA A 101 13.81 12.65 -2.61
N LEU A 102 13.22 11.58 -3.14
CA LEU A 102 13.30 11.24 -4.58
C LEU A 102 12.67 12.33 -5.47
N ARG A 103 11.57 12.98 -5.03
CA ARG A 103 11.05 14.17 -5.73
C ARG A 103 12.04 15.34 -5.73
N THR A 104 12.75 15.55 -4.62
CA THR A 104 13.79 16.58 -4.53
C THR A 104 14.96 16.27 -5.46
N VAL A 105 15.38 14.99 -5.52
CA VAL A 105 16.40 14.49 -6.46
C VAL A 105 15.97 14.76 -7.91
N ALA A 106 14.73 14.41 -8.25
CA ALA A 106 14.15 14.67 -9.57
C ALA A 106 14.13 16.17 -9.91
N ALA A 107 13.65 17.01 -8.99
CA ALA A 107 13.52 18.45 -9.19
C ALA A 107 14.87 19.15 -9.39
N ARG A 108 15.95 18.64 -8.80
CA ARG A 108 17.32 19.15 -9.00
C ARG A 108 18.02 18.55 -10.22
N GLY A 109 17.34 17.65 -10.94
CA GLY A 109 17.90 16.93 -12.09
C GLY A 109 19.03 15.98 -11.72
N TRP A 110 19.09 15.53 -10.46
CA TRP A 110 20.10 14.58 -10.01
C TRP A 110 19.74 13.15 -10.41
N THR A 111 20.77 12.34 -10.68
CA THR A 111 20.61 10.95 -11.11
C THR A 111 21.20 9.97 -10.09
N LEU A 112 20.67 8.76 -10.07
CA LEU A 112 21.09 7.66 -9.22
C LEU A 112 21.88 6.62 -10.02
N ASN A 113 22.97 6.13 -9.43
CA ASN A 113 23.71 4.99 -9.95
C ASN A 113 23.02 3.66 -9.57
N ALA A 114 23.47 2.55 -10.16
CA ALA A 114 22.89 1.23 -9.92
C ALA A 114 22.95 0.79 -8.45
N ALA A 115 24.04 1.11 -7.73
CA ALA A 115 24.21 0.72 -6.33
C ALA A 115 23.19 1.41 -5.41
N HIS A 116 22.97 2.71 -5.58
CA HIS A 116 21.96 3.46 -4.84
C HIS A 116 20.55 2.94 -5.12
N ILE A 117 20.24 2.66 -6.39
CA ILE A 117 18.96 2.09 -6.80
C ILE A 117 18.71 0.75 -6.12
N LEU A 118 19.67 -0.17 -6.19
CA LEU A 118 19.54 -1.51 -5.59
C LEU A 118 19.44 -1.45 -4.07
N ALA A 119 20.17 -0.55 -3.41
CA ALA A 119 20.10 -0.37 -1.96
C ALA A 119 18.72 0.08 -1.48
N VAL A 120 18.07 0.98 -2.23
CA VAL A 120 16.72 1.47 -1.90
C VAL A 120 15.65 0.47 -2.34
N HIS A 121 15.77 -0.11 -3.53
CA HIS A 121 14.82 -1.10 -4.07
C HIS A 121 14.77 -2.37 -3.22
N GLY A 122 15.93 -2.86 -2.74
CA GLY A 122 16.01 -4.03 -1.86
C GLY A 122 15.26 -3.86 -0.54
N GLN A 123 15.04 -2.62 -0.09
CA GLN A 123 14.23 -2.31 1.09
C GLN A 123 12.75 -2.02 0.76
N ASN A 124 12.45 -1.53 -0.45
CA ASN A 124 11.08 -1.28 -0.90
C ASN A 124 10.93 -1.37 -2.42
N ALA A 125 10.37 -2.50 -2.89
CA ALA A 125 10.17 -2.77 -4.31
C ALA A 125 9.15 -1.82 -4.98
N ASN A 126 8.23 -1.21 -4.21
CA ASN A 126 7.21 -0.29 -4.75
C ASN A 126 7.81 1.00 -5.31
N LEU A 127 9.08 1.30 -5.01
CA LEU A 127 9.81 2.45 -5.54
C LEU A 127 10.41 2.21 -6.93
N ALA A 128 10.20 1.05 -7.55
CA ALA A 128 10.85 0.68 -8.81
C ALA A 128 10.71 1.74 -9.91
N HIS A 129 9.50 2.29 -10.13
CA HIS A 129 9.27 3.33 -11.15
C HIS A 129 10.00 4.64 -10.84
N ALA A 130 9.90 5.13 -9.60
CA ALA A 130 10.57 6.37 -9.18
C ALA A 130 12.10 6.25 -9.28
N LEU A 131 12.66 5.11 -8.86
CA LEU A 131 14.09 4.84 -8.93
C LEU A 131 14.58 4.68 -10.38
N TRP A 132 13.81 3.99 -11.23
CA TRP A 132 14.15 3.81 -12.64
C TRP A 132 14.14 5.14 -13.41
N THR A 133 13.18 6.01 -13.11
CA THR A 133 13.10 7.35 -13.72
C THR A 133 14.36 8.17 -13.41
N LEU A 134 14.90 8.02 -12.20
CA LEU A 134 16.12 8.70 -11.74
C LEU A 134 17.42 7.97 -12.12
N ALA A 135 17.35 6.81 -12.76
CA ALA A 135 18.53 6.03 -13.12
C ALA A 135 19.36 6.75 -14.18
N ASP A 136 20.66 6.90 -13.90
CA ASP A 136 21.61 7.38 -14.90
C ASP A 136 21.79 6.37 -16.05
N ALA A 137 22.42 6.79 -17.14
CA ALA A 137 22.60 5.95 -18.33
C ALA A 137 23.35 4.63 -18.02
N ARG A 138 24.30 4.66 -17.09
CA ARG A 138 25.08 3.46 -16.70
C ARG A 138 24.24 2.52 -15.87
N ALA A 139 23.43 3.06 -14.96
CA ALA A 139 22.50 2.31 -14.14
C ALA A 139 21.45 1.60 -15.01
N ARG A 140 20.91 2.29 -16.02
CA ARG A 140 19.94 1.70 -16.97
C ARG A 140 20.52 0.49 -17.70
N VAL A 141 21.72 0.62 -18.28
CA VAL A 141 22.40 -0.50 -18.96
C VAL A 141 22.69 -1.65 -17.99
N THR A 142 23.17 -1.32 -16.78
CA THR A 142 23.53 -2.32 -15.76
C THR A 142 22.30 -3.08 -15.25
N LEU A 143 21.16 -2.40 -15.14
CA LEU A 143 19.94 -2.93 -14.54
C LEU A 143 18.88 -3.36 -15.56
N ASP A 144 19.18 -3.33 -16.86
CA ASP A 144 18.22 -3.63 -17.92
C ASP A 144 17.63 -5.04 -17.79
N ALA A 145 18.47 -6.02 -17.46
CA ALA A 145 18.08 -7.41 -17.22
C ALA A 145 17.57 -7.68 -15.79
N HIS A 146 17.63 -6.69 -14.89
CA HIS A 146 17.20 -6.85 -13.51
C HIS A 146 15.67 -6.80 -13.40
N SER A 147 15.09 -7.55 -12.46
CA SER A 147 13.62 -7.61 -12.25
C SER A 147 12.99 -6.24 -11.96
N LEU A 148 13.78 -5.32 -11.41
CA LEU A 148 13.41 -3.92 -11.17
C LEU A 148 12.93 -3.22 -12.45
N HIS A 149 13.59 -3.42 -13.59
CA HIS A 149 13.19 -2.77 -14.85
C HIS A 149 11.78 -3.18 -15.27
N LYS A 150 11.47 -4.50 -15.23
CA LYS A 150 10.12 -5.00 -15.51
C LYS A 150 9.07 -4.44 -14.55
N GLN A 151 9.41 -4.33 -13.26
CA GLN A 151 8.52 -3.73 -12.25
C GLN A 151 8.29 -2.24 -12.50
N ALA A 152 9.34 -1.50 -12.86
CA ALA A 152 9.27 -0.08 -13.17
C ALA A 152 8.37 0.18 -14.39
N ARG A 153 8.50 -0.62 -15.45
CA ARG A 153 7.64 -0.53 -16.63
C ARG A 153 6.18 -0.81 -16.31
N LYS A 154 5.90 -1.87 -15.55
CA LYS A 154 4.53 -2.17 -15.11
C LYS A 154 3.95 -1.01 -14.28
N ALA A 155 4.71 -0.49 -13.32
CA ALA A 155 4.26 0.62 -12.49
C ALA A 155 4.05 1.92 -13.30
N GLU A 156 4.82 2.14 -14.37
CA GLU A 156 4.59 3.24 -15.33
C GLU A 156 3.29 3.05 -16.12
N GLU A 157 3.04 1.83 -16.63
CA GLU A 157 1.79 1.47 -17.32
C GLU A 157 0.57 1.69 -16.40
N ASP A 158 0.68 1.29 -15.12
CA ASP A 158 -0.36 1.46 -14.10
C ASP A 158 -0.55 2.95 -13.74
N ALA A 159 0.54 3.72 -13.60
CA ALA A 159 0.48 5.16 -13.32
C ALA A 159 -0.14 5.95 -14.48
N THR A 160 0.20 5.60 -15.72
CA THR A 160 -0.38 6.18 -16.93
C THR A 160 -1.88 5.89 -17.02
N TRP A 161 -2.27 4.65 -16.71
CA TRP A 161 -3.66 4.25 -16.66
C TRP A 161 -4.44 5.02 -15.57
N ALA A 162 -3.88 5.15 -14.36
CA ALA A 162 -4.49 5.94 -13.29
C ALA A 162 -4.60 7.44 -13.64
N ALA A 163 -3.63 8.01 -14.37
CA ALA A 163 -3.70 9.37 -14.89
C ALA A 163 -4.82 9.51 -15.93
N SER A 164 -4.96 8.55 -16.85
CA SER A 164 -6.07 8.49 -17.81
C SER A 164 -7.42 8.45 -17.11
N LEU A 165 -7.59 7.60 -16.10
CA LEU A 165 -8.84 7.53 -15.32
C LEU A 165 -9.17 8.86 -14.60
N ARG A 166 -8.17 9.55 -14.06
CA ARG A 166 -8.36 10.88 -13.43
C ARG A 166 -8.80 11.92 -14.46
N ALA A 167 -8.10 12.01 -15.60
CA ALA A 167 -8.46 12.92 -16.68
C ALA A 167 -9.87 12.64 -17.21
N LEU A 168 -10.25 11.37 -17.30
CA LEU A 168 -11.61 10.96 -17.68
C LEU A 168 -12.64 11.39 -16.63
N GLY A 169 -12.34 11.24 -15.33
CA GLY A 169 -13.17 11.75 -14.24
C GLY A 169 -13.37 13.27 -14.28
N GLU A 170 -12.31 14.04 -14.51
CA GLU A 170 -12.37 15.50 -14.69
C GLU A 170 -13.19 15.87 -15.94
N ARG A 171 -13.03 15.12 -17.03
CA ARG A 171 -13.82 15.32 -18.24
C ARG A 171 -15.29 15.00 -18.03
N ARG A 172 -15.64 13.98 -17.24
CA ARG A 172 -17.04 13.73 -16.86
C ARG A 172 -17.64 14.93 -16.15
N ALA A 173 -16.91 15.58 -15.25
CA ALA A 173 -17.37 16.76 -14.54
C ALA A 173 -17.65 17.96 -15.47
N THR A 174 -16.89 18.11 -16.55
CA THR A 174 -16.92 19.29 -17.44
C THR A 174 -17.70 19.07 -18.74
N ASN A 175 -17.57 17.90 -19.37
CA ASN A 175 -18.23 17.50 -20.62
C ASN A 175 -18.61 16.00 -20.58
N PRO A 176 -19.77 15.66 -19.99
CA PRO A 176 -20.18 14.27 -19.77
C PRO A 176 -20.38 13.47 -21.06
N GLU A 177 -20.93 14.08 -22.11
CA GLU A 177 -21.17 13.39 -23.39
C GLU A 177 -19.86 12.99 -24.09
N ALA A 178 -18.84 13.86 -24.07
CA ALA A 178 -17.53 13.54 -24.61
C ALA A 178 -16.85 12.44 -23.78
N ALA A 179 -16.95 12.52 -22.45
CA ALA A 179 -16.39 11.51 -21.56
C ALA A 179 -17.07 10.14 -21.71
N ALA A 180 -18.39 10.09 -21.92
CA ALA A 180 -19.12 8.85 -22.16
C ALA A 180 -18.70 8.16 -23.46
N ARG A 181 -18.46 8.94 -24.54
CA ARG A 181 -17.91 8.40 -25.80
C ARG A 181 -16.49 7.86 -25.64
N GLU A 182 -15.64 8.58 -24.91
CA GLU A 182 -14.28 8.13 -24.60
C GLU A 182 -14.28 6.86 -23.73
N LEU A 183 -15.14 6.80 -22.71
CA LEU A 183 -15.37 5.61 -21.90
C LEU A 183 -15.76 4.40 -22.76
N GLN A 184 -16.68 4.58 -23.70
CA GLN A 184 -17.12 3.52 -24.60
C GLN A 184 -16.00 3.04 -25.53
N ALA A 185 -15.16 3.97 -26.03
CA ALA A 185 -13.99 3.61 -26.82
C ALA A 185 -12.97 2.83 -26.00
N GLN A 186 -12.60 3.33 -24.81
CA GLN A 186 -11.68 2.65 -23.90
C GLN A 186 -12.23 1.28 -23.48
N TRP A 187 -13.53 1.14 -23.24
CA TRP A 187 -14.14 -0.14 -22.87
C TRP A 187 -13.84 -1.26 -23.86
N ALA A 188 -13.86 -0.98 -25.16
CA ALA A 188 -13.64 -2.00 -26.19
C ALA A 188 -12.20 -2.53 -26.22
N GLU A 189 -11.23 -1.70 -25.84
CA GLU A 189 -9.79 -2.00 -25.97
C GLU A 189 -9.16 -2.59 -24.69
N GLN A 190 -9.77 -2.34 -23.53
CA GLN A 190 -9.13 -2.65 -22.25
C GLN A 190 -9.42 -4.08 -21.74
N PRO A 191 -8.47 -4.70 -21.02
CA PRO A 191 -8.67 -6.00 -20.38
C PRO A 191 -9.73 -5.93 -19.27
N ALA A 192 -10.20 -7.10 -18.80
CA ALA A 192 -11.28 -7.19 -17.81
C ALA A 192 -11.00 -6.40 -16.51
N GLU A 193 -9.77 -6.46 -15.98
CA GLU A 193 -9.39 -5.71 -14.77
C GLU A 193 -9.53 -4.19 -14.96
N ARG A 194 -9.05 -3.64 -16.07
CA ARG A 194 -9.17 -2.21 -16.37
C ARG A 194 -10.62 -1.80 -16.67
N ARG A 195 -11.42 -2.67 -17.31
CA ARG A 195 -12.86 -2.45 -17.46
C ARG A 195 -13.60 -2.38 -16.12
N LYS A 196 -13.19 -3.17 -15.12
CA LYS A 196 -13.72 -3.06 -13.75
C LYS A 196 -13.44 -1.69 -13.15
N GLU A 197 -12.26 -1.14 -13.38
CA GLU A 197 -11.91 0.21 -12.93
C GLU A 197 -12.73 1.29 -13.65
N LEU A 198 -13.01 1.12 -14.95
CA LEU A 198 -13.93 2.00 -15.68
C LEU A 198 -15.36 1.95 -15.11
N LEU A 199 -15.91 0.78 -14.79
CA LEU A 199 -17.21 0.68 -14.10
C LEU A 199 -17.16 1.31 -12.71
N THR A 200 -16.03 1.20 -12.01
CA THR A 200 -15.84 1.85 -10.71
C THR A 200 -15.86 3.37 -10.84
N LEU A 201 -15.27 3.92 -11.91
CA LEU A 201 -15.35 5.35 -12.22
C LEU A 201 -16.80 5.77 -12.50
N VAL A 202 -17.52 5.02 -13.34
CA VAL A 202 -18.94 5.27 -13.65
C VAL A 202 -19.80 5.21 -12.39
N ARG A 203 -19.59 4.23 -11.51
CA ARG A 203 -20.34 4.10 -10.25
C ARG A 203 -20.19 5.29 -9.31
N ARG A 204 -19.04 5.97 -9.30
CA ARG A 204 -18.77 7.12 -8.41
C ARG A 204 -19.58 8.35 -8.79
N ASP A 205 -19.85 8.51 -10.07
CA ASP A 205 -20.55 9.66 -10.64
C ASP A 205 -21.41 9.15 -11.79
N LEU A 206 -22.46 8.38 -11.48
CA LEU A 206 -23.29 7.70 -12.48
C LEU A 206 -24.20 8.72 -13.18
N ARG A 207 -24.20 8.75 -14.52
CA ARG A 207 -24.98 9.71 -15.31
C ARG A 207 -25.75 9.04 -16.45
N GLN A 208 -26.74 9.75 -16.98
CA GLN A 208 -27.61 9.22 -18.03
C GLN A 208 -26.85 8.91 -19.32
N GLU A 209 -25.79 9.66 -19.61
CA GLU A 209 -24.93 9.46 -20.78
C GLU A 209 -24.20 8.09 -20.76
N ASP A 210 -24.05 7.47 -19.59
CA ASP A 210 -23.40 6.16 -19.44
C ASP A 210 -24.28 4.99 -19.88
N ARG A 211 -25.57 5.22 -20.15
CA ARG A 211 -26.53 4.15 -20.46
C ARG A 211 -26.05 3.23 -21.59
N ALA A 212 -25.54 3.80 -22.69
CA ALA A 212 -25.07 3.03 -23.83
C ALA A 212 -23.87 2.13 -23.49
N LEU A 213 -22.93 2.64 -22.69
CA LEU A 213 -21.81 1.86 -22.17
C LEU A 213 -22.30 0.71 -21.29
N LEU A 214 -23.21 1.00 -20.35
CA LEU A 214 -23.70 0.01 -19.40
C LEU A 214 -24.51 -1.09 -20.10
N GLU A 215 -25.34 -0.73 -21.09
CA GLU A 215 -26.05 -1.69 -21.95
C GLU A 215 -25.08 -2.61 -22.70
N ALA A 216 -24.01 -2.06 -23.27
CA ALA A 216 -22.95 -2.87 -23.88
C ALA A 216 -22.24 -3.77 -22.85
N ALA A 217 -21.95 -3.25 -21.66
CA ALA A 217 -21.29 -3.98 -20.58
C ALA A 217 -22.16 -5.13 -20.01
N THR A 218 -23.48 -5.11 -20.17
CA THR A 218 -24.33 -6.28 -19.81
C THR A 218 -24.04 -7.54 -20.64
N ARG A 219 -23.32 -7.38 -21.77
CA ARG A 219 -22.89 -8.44 -22.69
C ARG A 219 -21.38 -8.73 -22.58
N ASP A 220 -20.72 -8.25 -21.53
CA ASP A 220 -19.30 -8.50 -21.29
C ASP A 220 -18.98 -10.01 -21.19
N ARG A 221 -17.74 -10.42 -21.48
CA ARG A 221 -17.31 -11.80 -21.26
C ARG A 221 -17.19 -12.15 -19.78
N SER A 222 -16.91 -11.16 -18.92
CA SER A 222 -16.83 -11.33 -17.47
C SER A 222 -18.22 -11.22 -16.84
N PRO A 223 -18.75 -12.28 -16.21
CA PRO A 223 -20.04 -12.22 -15.55
C PRO A 223 -20.11 -11.24 -14.37
N ASP A 224 -18.98 -10.97 -13.71
CA ASP A 224 -18.90 -9.96 -12.64
C ASP A 224 -19.15 -8.56 -13.22
N LEU A 225 -18.53 -8.24 -14.36
CA LEU A 225 -18.78 -6.97 -15.07
C LEU A 225 -20.23 -6.89 -15.56
N GLN A 226 -20.81 -8.00 -16.05
CA GLN A 226 -22.23 -8.03 -16.42
C GLN A 226 -23.15 -7.73 -15.22
N LYS A 227 -22.89 -8.33 -14.05
CA LYS A 227 -23.65 -8.10 -12.81
C LYS A 227 -23.58 -6.62 -12.41
N GLN A 228 -22.38 -6.06 -12.35
CA GLN A 228 -22.16 -4.66 -11.99
C GLN A 228 -22.84 -3.69 -12.98
N ALA A 229 -22.74 -3.95 -14.29
CA ALA A 229 -23.39 -3.12 -15.31
C ALA A 229 -24.93 -3.13 -15.17
N ARG A 230 -25.53 -4.30 -14.95
CA ARG A 230 -26.99 -4.43 -14.72
C ARG A 230 -27.45 -3.72 -13.46
N GLN A 231 -26.67 -3.82 -12.38
CA GLN A 231 -26.95 -3.09 -11.14
C GLN A 231 -26.91 -1.58 -11.39
N LEU A 232 -25.87 -1.06 -12.05
CA LEU A 232 -25.76 0.36 -12.36
C LEU A 232 -26.86 0.85 -13.31
N LEU A 233 -27.33 0.03 -14.26
CA LEU A 233 -28.48 0.39 -15.11
C LEU A 233 -29.76 0.61 -14.30
N GLY A 234 -29.98 -0.12 -13.21
CA GLY A 234 -31.13 0.09 -12.33
C GLY A 234 -31.04 1.38 -11.49
N HIS A 235 -29.83 1.93 -11.32
CA HIS A 235 -29.62 3.22 -10.65
C HIS A 235 -29.95 4.41 -11.55
N LEU A 236 -29.97 4.21 -12.87
CA LEU A 236 -30.36 5.25 -13.83
C LEU A 236 -31.89 5.32 -13.99
N PRO A 237 -32.48 6.53 -14.03
CA PRO A 237 -33.90 6.71 -14.33
C PRO A 237 -34.28 6.07 -15.66
N GLY A 238 -35.37 5.29 -15.66
CA GLY A 238 -35.91 4.65 -16.85
C GLY A 238 -36.68 3.36 -16.56
N PRO A 239 -37.07 2.61 -17.61
CA PRO A 239 -38.02 1.51 -17.49
C PRO A 239 -37.62 0.41 -16.50
N LEU A 240 -36.31 0.10 -16.43
CA LEU A 240 -35.80 -0.87 -15.48
C LEU A 240 -35.96 -0.40 -14.03
N GLN A 241 -35.57 0.85 -13.72
CA GLN A 241 -35.73 1.40 -12.37
C GLN A 241 -37.21 1.42 -11.95
N ASP A 242 -38.10 1.84 -12.85
CA ASP A 242 -39.55 1.88 -12.59
C ASP A 242 -40.14 0.48 -12.33
N GLU A 243 -39.64 -0.55 -13.01
CA GLU A 243 -40.00 -1.93 -12.76
C GLU A 243 -39.51 -2.41 -11.39
N LEU A 244 -38.25 -2.13 -11.05
CA LEU A 244 -37.68 -2.51 -9.75
C LEU A 244 -38.38 -1.80 -8.59
N LEU A 245 -38.72 -0.52 -8.73
CA LEU A 245 -39.47 0.22 -7.71
C LEU A 245 -40.88 -0.32 -7.50
N ARG A 246 -41.54 -0.83 -8.55
CA ARG A 246 -42.86 -1.51 -8.42
C ARG A 246 -42.78 -2.86 -7.72
N LEU A 247 -41.66 -3.57 -7.86
CA LEU A 247 -41.42 -4.85 -7.18
C LEU A 247 -41.01 -4.66 -5.72
N LEU A 248 -40.40 -3.53 -5.38
CA LEU A 248 -39.82 -3.29 -4.06
C LEU A 248 -40.79 -3.50 -2.88
N PRO A 249 -42.05 -3.02 -2.89
CA PRO A 249 -43.00 -3.27 -1.80
C PRO A 249 -43.46 -4.75 -1.69
N GLN A 250 -43.31 -5.53 -2.77
CA GLN A 250 -43.62 -6.96 -2.76
C GLN A 250 -42.48 -7.74 -2.11
N ALA A 251 -41.24 -7.37 -2.44
CA ALA A 251 -40.02 -7.96 -1.93
C ALA A 251 -39.75 -7.58 -0.46
N VAL A 252 -40.06 -6.34 -0.06
CA VAL A 252 -39.81 -5.82 1.29
C VAL A 252 -41.12 -5.34 1.89
N LYS A 253 -41.69 -6.14 2.79
CA LYS A 253 -42.95 -5.84 3.47
C LYS A 253 -42.68 -5.07 4.76
N VAL A 254 -43.22 -3.87 4.85
CA VAL A 254 -43.16 -3.03 6.05
C VAL A 254 -44.52 -3.11 6.76
N SER A 255 -44.53 -3.50 8.03
CA SER A 255 -45.76 -3.66 8.83
C SER A 255 -45.61 -3.06 10.22
N GLY A 256 -46.70 -2.60 10.83
CA GLY A 256 -46.70 -2.05 12.19
C GLY A 256 -46.50 -0.54 12.26
N PHE A 257 -47.38 0.14 13.01
CA PHE A 257 -47.45 1.60 13.09
C PHE A 257 -46.40 2.23 14.04
N LEU A 258 -46.08 1.55 15.13
CA LEU A 258 -45.16 2.05 16.18
C LEU A 258 -43.74 1.46 16.11
N LYS A 259 -43.60 0.23 15.60
CA LYS A 259 -42.33 -0.44 15.35
C LYS A 259 -42.44 -1.06 13.96
N GLN A 260 -41.79 -0.43 12.98
CA GLN A 260 -41.78 -0.94 11.62
C GLN A 260 -41.10 -2.31 11.61
N LYS A 261 -41.88 -3.38 11.46
CA LYS A 261 -41.42 -4.73 11.24
C LYS A 261 -41.23 -4.93 9.74
N ILE A 262 -39.98 -5.11 9.33
CA ILE A 262 -39.57 -5.36 7.94
C ILE A 262 -39.40 -6.87 7.75
N THR A 263 -40.09 -7.44 6.76
CA THR A 263 -39.93 -8.84 6.34
C THR A 263 -39.67 -8.94 4.84
N PHE A 264 -39.04 -10.03 4.40
CA PHE A 264 -38.67 -10.24 3.00
C PHE A 264 -39.59 -11.30 2.37
N GLY A 265 -40.29 -10.91 1.29
CA GLY A 265 -41.22 -11.76 0.57
C GLY A 265 -40.59 -12.48 -0.63
N ALA A 266 -41.28 -13.48 -1.15
CA ALA A 266 -40.95 -14.05 -2.46
C ALA A 266 -41.42 -13.11 -3.58
N PHE A 267 -40.62 -12.98 -4.63
CA PHE A 267 -40.90 -12.16 -5.81
C PHE A 267 -40.07 -12.69 -6.98
N ASP A 268 -40.45 -12.33 -8.21
CA ASP A 268 -39.72 -12.67 -9.42
C ASP A 268 -38.95 -11.45 -9.94
N LEU A 269 -37.67 -11.62 -10.25
CA LEU A 269 -36.86 -10.55 -10.81
C LEU A 269 -37.03 -10.41 -12.33
N PRO A 270 -36.93 -9.18 -12.88
CA PRO A 270 -36.86 -8.97 -14.31
C PRO A 270 -35.61 -9.66 -14.90
N ALA A 271 -35.77 -10.29 -16.05
CA ALA A 271 -34.66 -10.97 -16.75
C ALA A 271 -33.48 -10.03 -17.07
N ALA A 272 -33.74 -8.72 -17.13
CA ALA A 272 -32.73 -7.68 -17.33
C ALA A 272 -31.66 -7.64 -16.23
N LEU A 273 -31.96 -8.08 -15.00
CA LEU A 273 -30.97 -8.24 -13.92
C LEU A 273 -30.23 -9.59 -13.96
N GLY A 274 -30.55 -10.45 -14.93
CA GLY A 274 -29.99 -11.78 -15.09
C GLY A 274 -30.62 -12.83 -14.16
N LYS A 275 -30.17 -14.08 -14.24
CA LYS A 275 -30.64 -15.19 -13.38
C LYS A 275 -29.68 -15.46 -12.21
N PRO A 276 -30.17 -15.76 -11.00
CA PRO A 276 -29.32 -16.03 -9.85
C PRO A 276 -28.37 -17.18 -10.15
N ARG A 277 -27.12 -17.06 -9.69
CA ARG A 277 -26.16 -18.17 -9.82
C ARG A 277 -26.45 -19.21 -8.76
N ALA A 278 -26.68 -20.45 -9.20
CA ALA A 278 -26.92 -21.56 -8.30
C ALA A 278 -25.76 -21.69 -7.29
N GLY A 279 -26.09 -21.68 -5.99
CA GLY A 279 -25.11 -21.82 -4.90
C GLY A 279 -24.44 -20.53 -4.42
N GLN A 280 -24.75 -19.36 -5.00
CA GLN A 280 -24.23 -18.07 -4.51
C GLN A 280 -25.26 -17.37 -3.60
N TYR A 281 -24.99 -17.40 -2.28
CA TYR A 281 -25.86 -16.79 -1.28
C TYR A 281 -25.93 -15.25 -1.40
N ASP A 282 -24.82 -14.63 -1.84
CA ASP A 282 -24.62 -13.20 -2.12
C ASP A 282 -25.17 -12.75 -3.49
N ASP A 283 -25.90 -13.64 -4.17
CA ASP A 283 -26.47 -13.40 -5.49
C ASP A 283 -27.96 -13.75 -5.55
N SER A 284 -28.65 -13.63 -4.41
CA SER A 284 -30.09 -13.81 -4.34
C SER A 284 -30.84 -12.68 -5.06
N ASP A 285 -32.10 -12.94 -5.39
CA ASP A 285 -32.95 -11.94 -6.06
C ASP A 285 -33.09 -10.65 -5.24
N LEU A 286 -33.12 -10.77 -3.91
CA LEU A 286 -33.13 -9.61 -3.02
C LEU A 286 -31.86 -8.77 -3.11
N HIS A 287 -30.67 -9.41 -3.23
CA HIS A 287 -29.41 -8.69 -3.40
C HIS A 287 -29.41 -7.90 -4.70
N ARG A 288 -29.89 -8.51 -5.78
CA ARG A 288 -29.93 -7.87 -7.09
C ARG A 288 -30.95 -6.73 -7.14
N LEU A 289 -32.13 -6.91 -6.53
CA LEU A 289 -33.14 -5.86 -6.44
C LEU A 289 -32.63 -4.65 -5.66
N LEU A 290 -32.19 -4.85 -4.42
CA LEU A 290 -31.74 -3.74 -3.57
C LEU A 290 -30.42 -3.15 -4.04
N GLY A 291 -29.51 -3.97 -4.58
CA GLY A 291 -28.24 -3.51 -5.15
C GLY A 291 -28.40 -2.73 -6.45
N ALA A 292 -29.48 -2.96 -7.21
CA ALA A 292 -29.80 -2.24 -8.43
C ALA A 292 -30.63 -0.96 -8.20
N LEU A 293 -30.94 -0.60 -6.96
CA LEU A 293 -31.66 0.63 -6.63
C LEU A 293 -30.80 1.57 -5.75
N PRO A 294 -30.84 2.89 -5.98
CA PRO A 294 -30.21 3.85 -5.08
C PRO A 294 -30.85 3.76 -3.69
N THR A 295 -30.02 3.67 -2.62
CA THR A 295 -30.51 3.55 -1.24
C THR A 295 -31.50 4.65 -0.86
N PRO A 296 -31.32 5.93 -1.22
CA PRO A 296 -32.32 6.96 -0.94
C PRO A 296 -33.70 6.68 -1.57
N LEU A 297 -33.74 6.12 -2.78
CA LEU A 297 -34.99 5.72 -3.43
C LEU A 297 -35.62 4.54 -2.71
N VAL A 298 -34.84 3.52 -2.31
CA VAL A 298 -35.34 2.38 -1.53
C VAL A 298 -36.01 2.86 -0.24
N LEU A 299 -35.33 3.73 0.52
CA LEU A 299 -35.85 4.27 1.79
C LEU A 299 -37.13 5.09 1.58
N THR A 300 -37.16 5.92 0.53
CA THR A 300 -38.31 6.77 0.21
C THR A 300 -39.51 5.93 -0.23
N THR A 301 -39.31 4.96 -1.12
CA THR A 301 -40.38 4.10 -1.64
C THR A 301 -40.98 3.20 -0.56
N LEU A 302 -40.15 2.72 0.37
CA LEU A 302 -40.62 1.88 1.50
C LEU A 302 -41.11 2.72 2.69
N ASN A 303 -40.84 4.03 2.70
CA ASN A 303 -41.10 4.93 3.83
C ASN A 303 -40.49 4.40 5.16
N VAL A 304 -39.21 4.01 5.12
CA VAL A 304 -38.46 3.47 6.27
C VAL A 304 -37.18 4.27 6.52
N ARG A 305 -36.71 4.27 7.77
CA ARG A 305 -35.41 4.85 8.12
C ARG A 305 -34.28 3.89 7.75
N TRP A 306 -33.09 4.45 7.50
CA TRP A 306 -31.88 3.65 7.27
C TRP A 306 -31.60 2.66 8.39
N ASP A 307 -31.69 3.10 9.66
CA ASP A 307 -31.40 2.26 10.82
C ASP A 307 -32.32 1.03 10.88
N ASP A 308 -33.61 1.21 10.58
CA ASP A 308 -34.62 0.14 10.61
C ASP A 308 -34.37 -0.87 9.48
N LEU A 309 -34.14 -0.39 8.25
CA LEU A 309 -33.83 -1.24 7.10
C LEU A 309 -32.52 -2.00 7.31
N HIS A 310 -31.46 -1.31 7.73
CA HIS A 310 -30.15 -1.92 7.93
C HIS A 310 -30.15 -2.92 9.09
N HIS A 311 -30.90 -2.67 10.17
CA HIS A 311 -31.09 -3.63 11.25
C HIS A 311 -31.81 -4.90 10.75
N ALA A 312 -32.91 -4.74 10.00
CA ALA A 312 -33.64 -5.88 9.44
C ALA A 312 -32.77 -6.70 8.48
N LEU A 313 -32.00 -6.03 7.61
CA LEU A 313 -31.06 -6.69 6.72
C LEU A 313 -29.95 -7.40 7.48
N ARG A 314 -29.36 -6.81 8.53
CA ARG A 314 -28.35 -7.50 9.34
C ARG A 314 -28.88 -8.78 9.98
N SER A 315 -30.14 -8.77 10.41
CA SER A 315 -30.78 -9.90 11.08
C SER A 315 -31.12 -11.06 10.12
N HIS A 316 -31.42 -10.77 8.85
CA HIS A 316 -31.91 -11.77 7.88
C HIS A 316 -30.96 -12.05 6.70
N HIS A 317 -30.16 -11.05 6.30
CA HIS A 317 -29.32 -11.03 5.11
C HIS A 317 -28.03 -10.21 5.35
N TRP A 318 -27.12 -10.72 6.19
CA TRP A 318 -25.93 -9.98 6.64
C TRP A 318 -25.07 -9.45 5.49
N SER A 319 -24.94 -10.19 4.39
CA SER A 319 -24.19 -9.81 3.19
C SER A 319 -24.82 -8.60 2.49
N LEU A 320 -26.14 -8.57 2.39
CA LEU A 320 -26.87 -7.46 1.77
C LEU A 320 -26.75 -6.17 2.57
N ALA A 321 -26.71 -6.28 3.90
CA ALA A 321 -26.44 -5.13 4.76
C ALA A 321 -25.07 -4.49 4.49
N GLN A 322 -24.10 -5.24 3.96
CA GLN A 322 -22.78 -4.71 3.59
C GLN A 322 -22.75 -4.11 2.18
N GLU A 323 -23.63 -4.56 1.28
CA GLU A 323 -23.71 -4.03 -0.09
C GLU A 323 -24.40 -2.66 -0.16
N LEU A 324 -25.41 -2.44 0.69
CA LEU A 324 -26.10 -1.16 0.77
C LEU A 324 -25.25 -0.12 1.49
N GLN A 325 -25.13 1.05 0.89
CA GLN A 325 -24.39 2.16 1.47
C GLN A 325 -25.35 3.04 2.26
N ALA A 326 -24.97 3.37 3.49
CA ALA A 326 -25.69 4.37 4.26
C ALA A 326 -25.77 5.67 3.45
N PRO A 327 -26.92 6.37 3.43
CA PRO A 327 -27.00 7.70 2.84
C PRO A 327 -25.87 8.55 3.39
N GLN A 328 -25.03 9.11 2.52
CA GLN A 328 -23.92 9.95 2.97
C GLN A 328 -24.51 11.16 3.70
N SER A 329 -24.21 11.27 4.99
CA SER A 329 -24.49 12.50 5.72
C SER A 329 -23.66 13.61 5.10
N PRO A 330 -24.22 14.82 4.89
CA PRO A 330 -23.44 15.94 4.38
C PRO A 330 -22.21 16.12 5.26
N ALA A 331 -21.03 16.12 4.65
CA ALA A 331 -19.79 16.38 5.39
C ALA A 331 -19.93 17.75 6.07
N PRO A 332 -19.59 17.87 7.36
CA PRO A 332 -19.58 19.18 8.00
C PRO A 332 -18.62 20.10 7.21
N PRO A 333 -18.94 21.40 7.08
CA PRO A 333 -18.04 22.33 6.41
C PRO A 333 -16.66 22.31 7.08
N PRO A 334 -15.57 22.46 6.31
CA PRO A 334 -14.23 22.52 6.88
C PRO A 334 -14.15 23.69 7.87
N LEU A 335 -13.47 23.46 9.00
CA LEU A 335 -13.21 24.52 9.98
C LEU A 335 -12.28 25.56 9.34
N ASP A 336 -12.49 26.84 9.66
CA ASP A 336 -11.51 27.86 9.33
C ASP A 336 -10.19 27.61 10.10
N VAL A 337 -9.08 28.16 9.57
CA VAL A 337 -7.73 27.88 10.07
C VAL A 337 -7.56 28.29 11.53
N ASP A 338 -8.17 29.41 11.94
CA ASP A 338 -8.03 29.94 13.29
C ASP A 338 -8.82 29.09 14.30
N THR A 339 -10.03 28.67 13.94
CA THR A 339 -10.83 27.71 14.74
C THR A 339 -10.14 26.35 14.83
N ALA A 340 -9.58 25.84 13.73
CA ALA A 340 -8.82 24.59 13.74
C ALA A 340 -7.60 24.69 14.66
N ARG A 341 -6.83 25.79 14.57
CA ARG A 341 -5.67 26.05 15.43
C ARG A 341 -6.06 26.18 16.90
N ALA A 342 -7.13 26.92 17.21
CA ALA A 342 -7.64 27.07 18.57
C ALA A 342 -8.04 25.72 19.18
N ARG A 343 -8.73 24.87 18.40
CA ARG A 343 -9.11 23.52 18.81
C ARG A 343 -7.91 22.62 19.07
N VAL A 344 -6.90 22.65 18.20
CA VAL A 344 -5.66 21.87 18.39
C VAL A 344 -4.92 22.32 19.65
N ARG A 345 -4.83 23.64 19.89
CA ARG A 345 -4.20 24.20 21.11
C ARG A 345 -4.93 23.77 22.37
N ASP A 346 -6.27 23.86 22.37
CA ASP A 346 -7.10 23.43 23.49
C ASP A 346 -6.90 21.93 23.80
N LEU A 347 -7.04 21.07 22.79
CA LEU A 347 -6.86 19.62 22.95
C LEU A 347 -5.44 19.22 23.35
N ALA A 348 -4.41 19.94 22.91
CA ALA A 348 -3.04 19.72 23.34
C ALA A 348 -2.84 20.08 24.83
N GLY A 349 -3.57 21.07 25.34
CA GLY A 349 -3.56 21.49 26.74
C GLY A 349 -4.37 20.59 27.69
N GLN A 350 -5.43 19.94 27.21
CA GLN A 350 -6.31 19.12 28.05
C GLN A 350 -5.59 17.91 28.68
N PRO A 351 -5.80 17.62 29.98
CA PRO A 351 -5.12 16.51 30.66
C PRO A 351 -5.50 15.13 30.11
N SER A 352 -6.73 14.98 29.63
CA SER A 352 -7.28 13.74 29.06
C SER A 352 -7.92 14.02 27.71
N VAL A 353 -7.34 13.45 26.65
CA VAL A 353 -7.85 13.52 25.28
C VAL A 353 -7.71 12.16 24.62
N THR A 354 -8.67 11.77 23.80
CA THR A 354 -8.56 10.53 23.02
C THR A 354 -7.71 10.75 21.78
N ALA A 355 -7.01 9.71 21.32
CA ALA A 355 -6.20 9.78 20.11
C ALA A 355 -7.02 10.21 18.88
N GLU A 356 -8.28 9.78 18.79
CA GLU A 356 -9.20 10.12 17.70
C GLU A 356 -9.52 11.61 17.66
N LYS A 357 -9.94 12.20 18.80
CA LYS A 357 -10.23 13.65 18.87
C LYS A 357 -9.03 14.50 18.51
N LEU A 358 -7.83 14.10 18.96
CA LEU A 358 -6.60 14.81 18.67
C LEU A 358 -6.21 14.64 17.19
N LEU A 359 -6.30 13.43 16.64
CA LEU A 359 -6.04 13.15 15.22
C LEU A 359 -6.96 13.96 14.31
N ASP A 360 -8.26 14.01 14.61
CA ASP A 360 -9.23 14.76 13.80
C ASP A 360 -8.93 16.26 13.81
N ALA A 361 -8.60 16.82 14.97
CA ALA A 361 -8.22 18.23 15.07
C ALA A 361 -6.92 18.54 14.31
N VAL A 362 -5.91 17.67 14.43
CA VAL A 362 -4.63 17.83 13.73
C VAL A 362 -4.82 17.69 12.21
N ARG A 363 -5.67 16.77 11.74
CA ARG A 363 -6.03 16.64 10.33
C ARG A 363 -6.75 17.87 9.80
N ALA A 364 -7.69 18.42 10.58
CA ALA A 364 -8.40 19.64 10.22
C ALA A 364 -7.42 20.82 10.04
N LEU A 365 -6.45 20.97 10.95
CA LEU A 365 -5.44 22.03 10.84
C LEU A 365 -4.46 21.77 9.67
N ALA A 366 -3.98 20.54 9.51
CA ALA A 366 -3.04 20.15 8.46
C ALA A 366 -3.64 20.24 7.04
N ALA A 367 -4.97 20.19 6.92
CA ALA A 367 -5.66 20.40 5.65
C ALA A 367 -5.57 21.86 5.16
N SER A 368 -5.28 22.81 6.05
CA SER A 368 -5.28 24.24 5.73
C SER A 368 -3.94 24.93 5.94
N THR A 369 -3.00 24.32 6.68
CA THR A 369 -1.68 24.91 6.94
C THR A 369 -0.59 23.87 7.14
N ASP A 370 0.67 24.26 6.94
CA ASP A 370 1.82 23.41 7.25
C ASP A 370 2.10 23.46 8.76
N LEU A 371 2.00 22.31 9.44
CA LEU A 371 2.25 22.20 10.87
C LEU A 371 3.71 22.52 11.25
N SER A 372 4.64 22.46 10.29
CA SER A 372 6.04 22.83 10.52
C SER A 372 6.21 24.35 10.77
N ALA A 373 5.26 25.16 10.29
CA ALA A 373 5.24 26.62 10.43
C ALA A 373 4.52 27.09 11.71
N GLU A 374 3.83 26.20 12.43
CA GLU A 374 3.16 26.55 13.69
C GLU A 374 4.18 26.89 14.80
N PRO A 375 3.81 27.65 15.84
CA PRO A 375 4.75 28.02 16.90
C PRO A 375 5.43 26.78 17.53
N PRO A 376 6.75 26.80 17.78
CA PRO A 376 7.48 25.64 18.33
C PRO A 376 6.87 25.07 19.63
N ALA A 377 6.29 25.94 20.46
CA ALA A 377 5.59 25.53 21.67
C ALA A 377 4.36 24.65 21.38
N LEU A 378 3.59 24.95 20.33
CA LEU A 378 2.45 24.12 19.92
C LEU A 378 2.93 22.79 19.34
N GLN A 379 3.96 22.81 18.50
CA GLN A 379 4.53 21.59 17.92
C GLN A 379 5.04 20.63 19.02
N ALA A 380 5.78 21.16 20.01
CA ALA A 380 6.24 20.38 21.16
C ALA A 380 5.06 19.87 22.00
N ALA A 381 4.06 20.71 22.28
CA ALA A 381 2.86 20.32 23.02
C ALA A 381 2.10 19.17 22.33
N LEU A 382 1.98 19.20 20.99
CA LEU A 382 1.31 18.14 20.23
C LEU A 382 2.06 16.81 20.30
N ALA A 383 3.37 16.84 20.12
CA ALA A 383 4.20 15.66 20.20
C ALA A 383 4.18 15.06 21.62
N THR A 384 4.36 15.89 22.66
CA THR A 384 4.24 15.44 24.06
C THR A 384 2.84 14.90 24.37
N ARG A 385 1.78 15.56 23.91
CA ARG A 385 0.41 15.10 24.13
C ARG A 385 0.18 13.74 23.46
N THR A 386 0.69 13.53 22.26
CA THR A 386 0.57 12.27 21.53
C THR A 386 1.26 11.12 22.28
N LEU A 387 2.47 11.36 22.81
CA LEU A 387 3.16 10.38 23.65
C LEU A 387 2.38 10.05 24.93
N ASN A 388 1.80 11.06 25.59
CA ASN A 388 0.95 10.86 26.77
C ASN A 388 -0.29 10.03 26.43
N VAL A 389 -0.93 10.27 25.28
CA VAL A 389 -2.08 9.48 24.82
C VAL A 389 -1.69 8.01 24.61
N ILE A 390 -0.53 7.74 24.02
CA ILE A 390 -0.01 6.37 23.85
C ILE A 390 0.27 5.73 25.22
N GLN A 391 0.84 6.49 26.16
CA GLN A 391 1.14 5.99 27.50
C GLN A 391 -0.13 5.64 28.30
N ILE A 392 -1.23 6.37 28.11
CA ILE A 392 -2.52 6.13 28.78
C ILE A 392 -3.30 5.00 28.09
N ALA A 393 -3.50 5.13 26.77
CA ALA A 393 -4.43 4.30 26.00
C ALA A 393 -3.76 3.17 25.22
N GLY A 394 -2.43 3.16 25.11
CA GLY A 394 -1.69 2.26 24.24
C GLY A 394 -1.67 2.70 22.77
N LEU A 395 -1.04 1.88 21.93
CA LEU A 395 -0.82 2.15 20.51
C LEU A 395 -2.05 1.80 19.63
N THR A 396 -3.15 2.52 19.87
CA THR A 396 -4.39 2.43 19.08
C THR A 396 -4.17 2.79 17.60
N PRO A 397 -5.04 2.37 16.67
CA PRO A 397 -4.93 2.75 15.26
C PRO A 397 -4.83 4.27 15.04
N SER A 398 -5.67 5.06 15.74
CA SER A 398 -5.62 6.53 15.67
C SER A 398 -4.33 7.11 16.24
N ALA A 399 -3.78 6.53 17.31
CA ALA A 399 -2.51 6.95 17.86
C ALA A 399 -1.34 6.67 16.91
N ARG A 400 -1.32 5.53 16.21
CA ARG A 400 -0.30 5.22 15.18
C ARG A 400 -0.34 6.23 14.05
N GLU A 401 -1.54 6.52 13.57
CA GLU A 401 -1.74 7.46 12.48
C GLU A 401 -1.37 8.89 12.88
N LEU A 402 -1.70 9.29 14.11
CA LEU A 402 -1.28 10.58 14.67
C LEU A 402 0.24 10.69 14.78
N THR A 403 0.93 9.67 15.34
CA THR A 403 2.40 9.64 15.41
C THR A 403 3.03 9.72 14.02
N ARG A 404 2.50 8.95 13.05
CA ARG A 404 2.96 9.00 11.66
C ARG A 404 2.80 10.40 11.06
N LEU A 405 1.65 11.03 11.26
CA LEU A 405 1.39 12.38 10.77
C LEU A 405 2.37 13.40 11.38
N LEU A 406 2.57 13.38 12.70
CA LEU A 406 3.49 14.31 13.38
C LEU A 406 4.95 14.11 12.98
N ARG A 407 5.38 12.86 12.77
CA ARG A 407 6.72 12.53 12.23
C ARG A 407 7.02 13.22 10.91
N LEU A 408 6.01 13.33 10.05
CA LEU A 408 6.12 13.89 8.70
C LEU A 408 5.97 15.42 8.69
N THR A 409 5.08 15.95 9.52
CA THR A 409 4.60 17.34 9.40
C THR A 409 5.23 18.31 10.39
N LEU A 410 5.66 17.88 11.58
CA LEU A 410 6.33 18.78 12.51
C LEU A 410 7.71 19.17 12.00
N SER A 411 8.24 20.31 12.45
CA SER A 411 9.59 20.73 12.15
C SER A 411 10.60 19.73 12.74
N PRO A 412 11.65 19.32 11.99
CA PRO A 412 12.69 18.44 12.51
C PRO A 412 13.58 19.10 13.58
N ASP A 413 13.40 20.40 13.87
CA ASP A 413 14.10 21.11 14.94
C ASP A 413 13.33 21.13 16.26
N VAL A 414 12.12 20.57 16.28
CA VAL A 414 11.35 20.39 17.50
C VAL A 414 12.11 19.48 18.46
N THR A 415 12.22 19.94 19.71
CA THR A 415 12.79 19.16 20.81
C THR A 415 11.66 18.79 21.76
N ILE A 416 11.57 17.51 22.09
CA ILE A 416 10.60 16.98 23.05
C ILE A 416 11.35 16.18 24.12
N PRO A 417 10.92 16.26 25.39
CA PRO A 417 11.46 15.40 26.43
C PRO A 417 11.02 13.95 26.22
N PRO A 418 11.79 12.95 26.70
CA PRO A 418 11.33 11.57 26.74
C PRO A 418 10.07 11.45 27.62
N PRO A 419 9.18 10.50 27.31
CA PRO A 419 8.00 10.27 28.14
C PRO A 419 8.43 9.90 29.57
N THR A 420 7.80 10.54 30.56
CA THR A 420 8.09 10.26 31.97
C THR A 420 7.33 8.99 32.37
N PRO A 421 8.00 7.94 32.88
CA PRO A 421 7.34 6.69 33.26
C PRO A 421 6.21 6.95 34.26
N ARG A 422 5.03 6.36 34.04
CA ARG A 422 3.92 6.48 34.99
C ARG A 422 4.01 5.40 36.06
N ALA A 423 3.61 5.75 37.27
CA ALA A 423 3.43 4.77 38.32
C ALA A 423 2.29 3.82 37.95
N PHE A 424 2.49 2.52 38.17
CA PHE A 424 1.44 1.54 37.97
C PHE A 424 0.36 1.74 39.04
N GLU A 425 -0.82 2.18 38.60
CA GLU A 425 -2.02 2.24 39.40
C GLU A 425 -2.94 1.09 39.00
N LEU A 426 -3.20 0.17 39.93
CA LEU A 426 -4.12 -0.93 39.68
C LEU A 426 -5.55 -0.35 39.56
N PRO A 427 -6.25 -0.53 38.42
CA PRO A 427 -7.61 -0.02 38.29
C PRO A 427 -8.55 -0.68 39.31
N PRO A 428 -9.73 -0.11 39.58
CA PRO A 428 -10.71 -0.78 40.42
C PRO A 428 -11.07 -2.13 39.79
N ARG A 429 -10.91 -3.21 40.55
CA ARG A 429 -11.23 -4.56 40.09
C ARG A 429 -12.71 -4.64 39.70
N PRO A 430 -13.05 -5.23 38.54
CA PRO A 430 -14.45 -5.41 38.16
C PRO A 430 -15.19 -6.27 39.20
N LYS A 431 -16.48 -5.98 39.41
CA LYS A 431 -17.31 -6.67 40.42
C LYS A 431 -17.45 -8.17 40.15
N GLN A 432 -17.40 -8.57 38.89
CA GLN A 432 -17.42 -9.97 38.46
C GLN A 432 -16.28 -10.16 37.45
N LEU A 433 -15.35 -11.04 37.76
CA LEU A 433 -14.36 -11.54 36.81
C LEU A 433 -14.95 -12.76 36.07
N PRO A 434 -14.56 -13.01 34.82
CA PRO A 434 -14.88 -14.27 34.15
C PRO A 434 -14.47 -15.47 35.01
N THR A 435 -15.24 -16.56 34.98
CA THR A 435 -15.02 -17.75 35.84
C THR A 435 -13.64 -18.39 35.67
N TRP A 436 -12.98 -18.16 34.53
CA TRP A 436 -11.64 -18.65 34.22
C TRP A 436 -10.51 -17.71 34.67
N GLN A 437 -10.81 -16.49 35.14
CA GLN A 437 -9.81 -15.48 35.49
C GLN A 437 -9.73 -15.28 37.01
N THR A 438 -8.59 -15.64 37.61
CA THR A 438 -8.34 -15.36 39.03
C THR A 438 -8.01 -13.88 39.24
N PRO A 439 -8.22 -13.32 40.44
CA PRO A 439 -7.81 -11.95 40.76
C PRO A 439 -6.33 -11.69 40.48
N ALA A 440 -5.45 -12.61 40.86
CA ALA A 440 -4.00 -12.51 40.60
C ALA A 440 -3.69 -12.49 39.08
N ALA A 441 -4.36 -13.34 38.29
CA ALA A 441 -4.19 -13.33 36.84
C ALA A 441 -4.71 -12.04 36.18
N TRP A 442 -5.77 -11.44 36.73
CA TRP A 442 -6.26 -10.14 36.29
C TRP A 442 -5.26 -9.02 36.63
N GLU A 443 -4.73 -8.98 37.85
CA GLU A 443 -3.73 -7.99 38.26
C GLU A 443 -2.45 -8.08 37.43
N GLU A 444 -1.94 -9.29 37.21
CA GLU A 444 -0.76 -9.54 36.38
C GLU A 444 -0.99 -9.07 34.94
N ARG A 445 -2.17 -9.34 34.38
CA ARG A 445 -2.56 -8.82 33.06
C ARG A 445 -2.56 -7.30 33.04
N GLN A 446 -3.05 -6.62 34.08
CA GLN A 446 -3.01 -5.15 34.16
C GLN A 446 -1.56 -4.62 34.21
N ARG A 447 -0.65 -5.31 34.92
CA ARG A 447 0.78 -4.95 34.93
C ARG A 447 1.42 -5.12 33.57
N GLN A 448 1.14 -6.22 32.87
CA GLN A 448 1.63 -6.47 31.51
C GLN A 448 1.10 -5.43 30.52
N GLU A 449 -0.20 -5.13 30.56
CA GLU A 449 -0.82 -4.09 29.74
C GLU A 449 -0.19 -2.71 30.01
N HIS A 450 0.07 -2.36 31.28
CA HIS A 450 0.78 -1.14 31.63
C HIS A 450 2.22 -1.11 31.08
N ALA A 451 3.01 -2.16 31.29
CA ALA A 451 4.37 -2.25 30.78
C ALA A 451 4.43 -2.16 29.24
N GLN A 452 3.47 -2.76 28.55
CA GLN A 452 3.34 -2.66 27.10
C GLN A 452 3.05 -1.22 26.64
N LYS A 453 2.19 -0.48 27.36
CA LYS A 453 1.90 0.93 27.06
C LYS A 453 3.13 1.82 27.25
N GLU A 454 3.85 1.66 28.35
CA GLU A 454 5.11 2.36 28.62
C GLU A 454 6.15 2.09 27.51
N THR A 455 6.35 0.81 27.17
CA THR A 455 7.26 0.40 26.09
C THR A 455 6.85 1.00 24.74
N SER A 456 5.55 1.02 24.44
CA SER A 456 5.02 1.61 23.21
C SER A 456 5.25 3.12 23.14
N ALA A 457 5.11 3.83 24.26
CA ALA A 457 5.36 5.27 24.33
C ALA A 457 6.85 5.59 24.13
N VAL A 458 7.75 4.83 24.76
CA VAL A 458 9.21 4.98 24.59
C VAL A 458 9.63 4.67 23.15
N GLN A 459 9.11 3.61 22.55
CA GLN A 459 9.39 3.29 21.15
C GLN A 459 8.88 4.39 20.21
N ALA A 460 7.65 4.88 20.41
CA ALA A 460 7.09 5.97 19.61
C ALA A 460 7.93 7.26 19.73
N TYR A 461 8.44 7.56 20.92
CA TYR A 461 9.38 8.67 21.13
C TYR A 461 10.69 8.47 20.36
N ALA A 462 11.30 7.28 20.45
CA ALA A 462 12.54 6.97 19.72
C ALA A 462 12.33 7.11 18.21
N ASP A 463 11.24 6.56 17.67
CA ASP A 463 10.89 6.63 16.25
C ASP A 463 10.70 8.09 15.79
N LEU A 464 10.05 8.93 16.60
CA LEU A 464 9.88 10.37 16.33
C LEU A 464 11.23 11.08 16.23
N VAL A 465 12.06 10.95 17.26
CA VAL A 465 13.36 11.61 17.35
C VAL A 465 14.30 11.15 16.25
N ASP A 466 14.35 9.84 15.97
CA ASP A 466 15.17 9.28 14.89
C ASP A 466 14.72 9.79 13.51
N THR A 467 13.40 9.87 13.28
CA THR A 467 12.84 10.42 12.04
C THR A 467 13.24 11.88 11.86
N TRP A 468 13.10 12.71 12.89
CA TRP A 468 13.48 14.12 12.85
C TRP A 468 14.99 14.32 12.68
N ARG A 469 15.82 13.49 13.31
CA ARG A 469 17.28 13.49 13.11
C ARG A 469 17.64 13.25 11.64
N VAL A 470 17.04 12.24 11.01
CA VAL A 470 17.31 11.95 9.58
C VAL A 470 16.81 13.07 8.68
N ARG A 471 15.63 13.65 8.95
CA ARG A 471 15.11 14.82 8.22
C ARG A 471 16.03 16.04 8.36
N ARG A 472 16.57 16.30 9.57
CA ARG A 472 17.53 17.37 9.81
C ARG A 472 18.83 17.15 9.02
N ALA A 473 19.36 15.94 9.02
CA ALA A 473 20.55 15.57 8.25
C ALA A 473 20.32 15.76 6.74
N TRP A 474 19.17 15.32 6.22
CA TRP A 474 18.80 15.50 4.82
C TRP A 474 18.73 16.98 4.43
N ARG A 475 18.04 17.81 5.23
CA ARG A 475 17.94 19.25 5.01
C ARG A 475 19.30 19.95 5.08
N ALA A 476 20.15 19.59 6.03
CA ALA A 476 21.50 20.14 6.15
C ALA A 476 22.36 19.80 4.93
N ALA A 477 22.32 18.54 4.46
CA ALA A 477 22.98 18.12 3.24
C ALA A 477 22.42 18.85 2.00
N LEU A 478 21.10 19.02 1.90
CA LEU A 478 20.49 19.78 0.79
C LEU A 478 20.93 21.25 0.75
N ALA A 479 21.17 21.87 1.91
CA ALA A 479 21.64 23.25 2.02
C ALA A 479 23.11 23.41 1.60
N ALA A 480 23.92 22.36 1.73
CA ALA A 480 25.31 22.35 1.26
C ALA A 480 25.43 22.28 -0.27
N HIS A 481 24.35 21.90 -0.98
CA HIS A 481 24.30 21.77 -2.44
C HIS A 481 23.21 22.69 -3.03
N PRO A 482 23.44 24.01 -3.14
CA PRO A 482 22.46 24.94 -3.70
C PRO A 482 22.18 24.64 -5.17
N THR A 483 20.95 24.89 -5.62
CA THR A 483 20.55 24.78 -7.03
C THR A 483 21.31 25.84 -7.83
N SER A 484 22.19 25.38 -8.72
CA SER A 484 22.92 26.23 -9.68
C SER A 484 22.10 26.53 -10.93
#